data_AF-R6IF06-F1
#
_entry.id   AF-R6IF06-F1
#
_cell.length_a   1.000
_cell.length_b   1.000
_cell.length_c   1.000
_cell.angle_alpha   90.00
_cell.angle_beta   90.00
_cell.angle_gamma   90.00
#
_symmetry.space_group_name_H-M   'P 1'
#
loop_
_entity.id
_entity.type
_entity.pdbx_description
1 polymer ?
#
loop_
_entity_poly.entity_id
_entity_poly.type
_entity_poly.pdbx_seq_one_letter_code
_entity_poly.pdbx_strand_id
1 'polypeptide(L)' 'MASTVLNERLKQYLSAEQSILVAGQSYRIGNRTLTRADLSEIRKEINDLIAAGATTDEAMHPRGHRTKQVIMRD' A
#
# COMPACT_ATOMS: atom_id res chain seq x y z
N MET A 1 15.19 -6.11 3.40
CA MET A 1 14.03 -5.86 4.28
C MET A 1 13.31 -4.67 3.70
N ALA A 2 12.12 -4.85 3.11
CA ALA A 2 11.27 -3.71 2.79
C ALA A 2 11.02 -2.95 4.10
N SER A 3 11.29 -1.65 4.10
CA SER A 3 11.28 -0.86 5.33
C SER A 3 9.85 -0.87 5.89
N THR A 4 9.68 -1.28 7.15
CA THR A 4 8.36 -1.28 7.84
C THR A 4 7.64 0.06 7.69
N VAL A 5 8.40 1.15 7.71
CA VAL A 5 7.97 2.53 7.44
C VAL A 5 7.32 2.70 6.06
N LEU A 6 7.87 2.07 5.00
CA LEU A 6 7.31 2.15 3.65
C LEU A 6 5.97 1.40 3.56
N ASN A 7 5.86 0.26 4.23
CA ASN A 7 4.62 -0.52 4.28
C ASN A 7 3.51 0.24 5.02
N GLU A 8 3.84 0.86 6.16
CA GLU A 8 2.90 1.70 6.91
C GLU A 8 2.47 2.92 6.10
N ARG A 9 3.43 3.59 5.44
CA ARG A 9 3.15 4.72 4.57
C ARG A 9 2.26 4.35 3.39
N LEU A 10 2.48 3.19 2.76
CA LEU A 10 1.63 2.66 1.70
C LEU A 10 0.19 2.45 2.18
N LYS A 11 -0.01 1.89 3.39
CA LYS A 11 -1.35 1.73 3.98
C LYS A 11 -2.07 3.07 4.19
N GLN A 12 -1.34 4.10 4.61
CA GLN A 12 -1.91 5.44 4.78
C GLN A 12 -2.37 6.04 3.44
N TYR A 13 -1.57 5.90 2.38
CA TYR A 13 -1.96 6.37 1.05
C TYR A 13 -3.19 5.63 0.50
N LEU A 14 -3.29 4.31 0.72
CA LEU A 14 -4.47 3.53 0.31
C LEU A 14 -5.73 3.98 1.06
N SER A 15 -5.63 4.25 2.36
CA SER A 15 -6.75 4.78 3.16
C SER A 15 -7.16 6.19 2.71
N ALA A 16 -6.18 7.04 2.35
CA ALA A 16 -6.44 8.37 1.80
C ALA A 16 -7.14 8.29 0.44
N GLU A 17 -6.68 7.41 -0.46
CA GLU A 17 -7.31 7.14 -1.76
C GLU A 17 -8.78 6.74 -1.58
N GLN A 18 -9.05 5.77 -0.71
CA GLN A 18 -10.41 5.32 -0.42
C GLN A 18 -11.30 6.46 0.12
N SER A 19 -10.77 7.26 1.03
CA SER A 19 -11.51 8.39 1.60
C SER A 19 -11.88 9.43 0.54
N ILE A 20 -10.97 9.70 -0.41
CA ILE A 20 -11.19 10.65 -1.50
C ILE A 20 -12.16 10.07 -2.54
N LEU A 21 -12.10 8.78 -2.83
CA LEU A 21 -13.06 8.13 -3.73
C LEU A 21 -14.49 8.19 -3.19
N VAL A 22 -14.68 8.01 -1.88
CA VAL A 22 -16.01 8.02 -1.25
C VAL A 22 -16.54 9.43 -1.04
N ALA A 23 -15.72 10.35 -0.54
CA ALA A 23 -16.17 11.69 -0.13
C ALA A 23 -15.87 12.80 -1.15
N GLY A 24 -15.14 12.50 -2.23
CA GLY A 24 -14.65 13.46 -3.20
C GLY A 24 -13.39 14.21 -2.75
N GLN A 25 -12.77 14.93 -3.69
CA GLN A 25 -11.58 15.77 -3.46
C GLN A 25 -11.89 17.10 -2.78
N SER A 26 -13.15 17.51 -2.72
CA SER A 26 -13.57 18.76 -2.09
C SER A 26 -14.79 18.52 -1.21
N TYR A 27 -14.77 19.11 -0.02
CA TYR A 27 -15.90 19.05 0.89
C TYR A 27 -16.11 20.40 1.58
N ARG A 28 -17.37 20.71 1.88
CA ARG A 28 -17.74 21.96 2.53
C ARG A 28 -17.95 21.72 4.01
N ILE A 29 -17.26 22.49 4.84
CA ILE A 29 -17.48 22.54 6.28
C ILE A 29 -18.08 23.91 6.59
N GLY A 30 -19.39 23.95 6.83
CA GLY A 30 -20.14 25.20 6.95
C GLY A 30 -19.98 26.07 5.70
N ASN A 31 -19.39 27.25 5.85
CA ASN A 31 -19.19 28.21 4.75
C ASN A 31 -17.81 28.07 4.07
N ARG A 32 -16.94 27.17 4.54
CA ARG A 32 -15.59 26.97 4.03
C ARG A 32 -15.56 25.76 3.10
N THR A 33 -14.94 25.91 1.93
CA THR A 33 -14.59 24.78 1.06
C THR A 33 -13.17 24.35 1.38
N LEU A 34 -12.98 23.09 1.78
CA LEU A 34 -11.66 22.50 1.97
C LEU A 34 -11.39 21.53 0.81
N THR A 35 -10.16 21.60 0.28
CA THR A 35 -9.68 20.70 -0.77
C THR A 35 -8.76 19.66 -0.12
N ARG A 36 -9.00 18.38 -0.42
CA ARG A 36 -8.11 17.28 -0.07
C ARG A 36 -6.95 17.20 -1.06
N ALA A 37 -6.01 16.30 -0.82
CA ALA A 37 -4.94 16.00 -1.77
C ALA A 37 -5.49 15.48 -3.11
N ASP A 38 -4.75 15.73 -4.19
CA ASP A 38 -5.11 15.25 -5.52
C ASP A 38 -4.98 13.71 -5.59
N LEU A 39 -5.94 13.07 -6.26
CA LEU A 39 -5.97 11.62 -6.41
C LEU A 39 -4.81 11.15 -7.31
N SER A 40 -4.44 11.96 -8.29
CA SER A 40 -3.33 11.68 -9.21
C SER A 40 -1.99 11.62 -8.48
N GLU A 41 -1.73 12.55 -7.56
CA GLU A 41 -0.52 12.57 -6.75
C GLU A 41 -0.47 11.38 -5.78
N ILE A 42 -1.59 11.07 -5.11
CA ILE A 42 -1.68 9.89 -4.23
C ILE A 42 -1.37 8.61 -5.00
N ARG A 43 -1.93 8.45 -6.20
CA ARG A 43 -1.72 7.26 -7.02
C ARG A 43 -0.28 7.13 -7.51
N LYS A 44 0.37 8.26 -7.79
CA LYS A 44 1.79 8.29 -8.14
C LYS A 44 2.65 7.82 -6.97
N GLU A 45 2.45 8.36 -5.77
CA GLU A 45 3.19 7.96 -4.57
C GLU A 45 2.97 6.48 -4.22
N ILE A 46 1.75 5.95 -4.39
CA ILE A 46 1.46 4.51 -4.22
C ILE A 46 2.33 3.68 -5.18
N ASN A 47 2.39 4.04 -6.45
CA ASN A 47 3.19 3.33 -7.44
C ASN A 47 4.69 3.40 -7.12
N ASP A 48 5.18 4.58 -6.70
CA ASP A 48 6.58 4.78 -6.32
C ASP A 48 6.95 3.94 -5.08
N LEU A 49 6.04 3.85 -4.10
CA LEU A 49 6.21 3.02 -2.91
C LEU A 49 6.20 1.52 -3.23
N ILE A 50 5.29 1.07 -4.10
CA ILE A 50 5.25 -0.32 -4.57
C ILE A 50 6.53 -0.67 -5.34
N ALA A 51 6.99 0.24 -6.21
CA ALA A 51 8.25 0.08 -6.95
C ALA A 51 9.48 0.04 -6.03
N ALA A 52 9.44 0.79 -4.91
CA ALA A 52 10.45 0.74 -3.86
C ALA A 52 10.40 -0.54 -3.00
N GLY A 53 9.44 -1.44 -3.26
CA GLY A 53 9.30 -2.71 -2.56
C GLY A 53 8.39 -2.66 -1.33
N ALA A 54 7.60 -1.60 -1.14
CA ALA A 54 6.56 -1.58 -0.12
C ALA A 54 5.50 -2.63 -0.44
N THR A 55 5.07 -3.37 0.57
CA THR A 55 4.04 -4.41 0.46
C THR A 55 3.01 -4.24 1.55
N THR A 56 1.74 -4.37 1.18
CA THR A 56 0.66 -4.62 2.14
C THR A 56 0.68 -6.11 2.46
N ASP A 57 1.08 -6.44 3.68
CA ASP A 57 1.33 -7.77 4.28
C ASP A 57 0.26 -8.88 4.08
N GLU A 58 -0.77 -8.70 3.24
CA GLU A 58 -1.75 -9.74 2.90
C GLU A 58 -1.26 -10.72 1.82
N ALA A 59 -0.15 -10.43 1.13
CA ALA A 59 0.38 -11.31 0.08
C ALA A 59 1.47 -12.30 0.57
N MET A 60 1.76 -12.37 1.87
CA MET A 60 2.68 -13.38 2.42
C MET A 60 1.95 -14.68 2.78
N HIS A 61 1.42 -15.37 1.77
CA HIS A 61 1.58 -16.82 1.79
C HIS A 61 3.06 -17.07 1.53
N PRO A 62 3.81 -17.66 2.47
CA PRO A 62 5.24 -17.88 2.25
C PRO A 62 5.37 -18.74 1.01
N ARG A 63 6.06 -18.23 -0.02
CA ARG A 63 6.58 -19.05 -1.11
C ARG A 63 7.45 -20.10 -0.45
N GLY A 64 6.87 -21.29 -0.25
CA GLY A 64 7.50 -22.39 0.46
C GLY A 64 8.90 -22.62 -0.11
N HIS A 65 9.90 -22.43 0.72
CA HIS A 65 11.26 -22.86 0.42
C HIS A 65 11.18 -24.35 0.10
N ARG A 66 11.48 -24.73 -1.14
CA ARG A 66 11.64 -26.13 -1.53
C ARG A 66 12.83 -26.69 -0.75
N THR A 67 12.58 -27.32 0.40
CA THR A 67 13.56 -28.19 1.04
C THR A 67 13.75 -29.39 0.13
N LYS A 68 14.92 -29.48 -0.52
CA LYS A 68 15.31 -30.69 -1.25
C LYS A 68 15.45 -31.81 -0.22
N GLN A 69 14.45 -32.68 -0.13
CA GLN A 69 14.57 -33.91 0.64
C GLN A 69 15.55 -34.83 -0.11
N VAL A 70 16.70 -35.10 0.50
CA VAL A 70 17.64 -36.13 0.05
C VAL A 70 17.17 -37.44 0.65
N ILE A 71 16.70 -38.36 -0.19
CA ILE A 71 16.40 -39.73 0.22
C ILE A 71 17.71 -40.51 0.07
N MET A 72 18.33 -40.92 1.19
CA MET A 72 19.35 -41.96 1.14
C MET A 72 18.65 -43.29 0.88
N ARG A 73 19.09 -43.98 -0.16
CA ARG A 73 18.63 -45.32 -0.54
C ARG A 73 19.74 -46.27 -0.13
N ASP A 74 19.44 -47.19 0.79
CA ASP A 74 20.31 -48.31 1.18
C ASP A 74 20.26 -49.40 0.10
#